data_AF-A0A8J7LBK1-F1
#
_entry.id   AF-A0A8J7LBK1-F1
#
_cell.length_a   1.000
_cell.length_b   1.000
_cell.length_c   1.000
_cell.angle_alpha   90.00
_cell.angle_beta   90.00
_cell.angle_gamma   90.00
#
_symmetry.space_group_name_H-M   'P 1'
#
loop_
_entity.id
_entity.type
_entity.pdbx_description
1 polymer ?
#
loop_
_entity_poly.entity_id
_entity_poly.type
_entity_poly.pdbx_seq_one_letter_code
_entity_poly.pdbx_strand_id
1 'polypeptide(L)'
;MTVATRTITTLAANWTQSQLTTAINTAMVNAGFTSSTGYSVSGTNYLSYNFSSGSGVNNNTVYRIAVTTGLAVSHQLFSTLNTGTNVGTNGSGEQFSTIFVSSQPITFHALNAFPEYRAVLMVQGSVSMLLGVFNPTNKTDVWSLESWNHAFIASSFTAWVSTSNNPFSNTAYTPKPLGDGNLASPATAFNASTVDAGLRIYTNSNQGCWTQTSSDIAAAPTNSRSRGDTFTPVGTNDIYLVVGVGNGGLVLKVSS
;
A
#
# COMPACT_ATOMS: atom_id res chain seq x y z
N MET A 1 10.26 9.66 13.06
CA MET A 1 10.01 8.65 12.01
C MET A 1 10.15 7.29 12.64
N THR A 2 9.25 6.37 12.29
CA THR A 2 9.07 5.09 12.99
C THR A 2 9.27 3.98 11.98
N VAL A 3 10.38 3.24 12.10
CA VAL A 3 10.59 1.99 11.36
C VAL A 3 9.35 1.09 11.54
N ALA A 4 8.86 0.49 10.46
CA ALA A 4 7.61 -0.27 10.55
C ALA A 4 7.74 -1.45 11.51
N THR A 5 6.76 -1.59 12.40
CA THR A 5 6.56 -2.88 13.07
C THR A 5 5.98 -3.87 12.08
N ARG A 6 6.47 -5.11 12.09
CA ARG A 6 6.04 -6.17 11.16
C ARG A 6 5.47 -7.36 11.94
N THR A 7 4.25 -7.73 11.60
CA THR A 7 3.59 -8.95 12.09
C THR A 7 3.26 -9.85 10.90
N ILE A 8 3.64 -11.13 10.98
CA ILE A 8 3.40 -12.10 9.92
C ILE A 8 2.31 -13.08 10.38
N THR A 9 1.28 -13.25 9.57
CA THR A 9 0.25 -14.29 9.76
C THR A 9 0.04 -15.07 8.48
N THR A 10 -0.56 -16.25 8.58
CA THR A 10 -0.85 -17.10 7.42
C THR A 10 -2.29 -17.60 7.49
N LEU A 11 -3.02 -17.50 6.38
CA LEU A 11 -4.26 -18.23 6.17
C LEU A 11 -3.92 -19.56 5.49
N ALA A 12 -4.19 -20.66 6.18
CA ALA A 12 -3.99 -22.00 5.64
C ALA A 12 -4.94 -22.28 4.46
N ALA A 13 -4.52 -23.15 3.53
CA ALA A 13 -5.27 -23.54 2.34
C ALA A 13 -6.67 -24.11 2.66
N ASN A 14 -7.50 -24.22 1.61
CA ASN A 14 -8.91 -24.64 1.63
C ASN A 14 -9.82 -23.67 2.38
N TRP A 15 -9.56 -22.38 2.19
CA TRP A 15 -10.32 -21.29 2.80
C TRP A 15 -11.51 -20.83 1.94
N THR A 16 -12.49 -20.21 2.59
CA THR A 16 -13.69 -19.60 1.99
C THR A 16 -13.54 -18.08 1.86
N GLN A 17 -14.43 -17.43 1.10
CA GLN A 17 -14.49 -15.96 1.01
C GLN A 17 -14.60 -15.28 2.38
N SER A 18 -15.41 -15.85 3.30
CA SER A 18 -15.57 -15.32 4.66
C SER A 18 -14.28 -15.44 5.48
N GLN A 19 -13.57 -16.57 5.36
CA GLN A 19 -12.28 -16.76 6.02
C GLN A 19 -11.20 -15.81 5.46
N LEU A 20 -11.17 -15.59 4.15
CA LEU A 20 -10.29 -14.60 3.53
C LEU A 20 -10.60 -13.18 4.03
N THR A 21 -11.88 -12.80 4.05
CA THR A 21 -12.31 -11.48 4.54
C THR A 21 -11.89 -11.27 6.00
N THR A 22 -12.10 -12.28 6.85
CA THR A 22 -11.69 -12.25 8.26
C THR A 22 -10.17 -12.15 8.40
N ALA A 23 -9.40 -12.94 7.64
CA ALA A 23 -7.93 -12.91 7.68
C ALA A 23 -7.37 -11.55 7.23
N ILE A 24 -7.93 -10.95 6.17
CA ILE A 24 -7.59 -9.58 5.75
C ILE A 24 -7.89 -8.60 6.89
N ASN A 25 -9.08 -8.67 7.51
CA ASN A 25 -9.41 -7.77 8.60
C ASN A 25 -8.45 -7.90 9.78
N THR A 26 -8.11 -9.13 10.19
CA THR A 26 -7.11 -9.37 11.24
C THR A 26 -5.74 -8.79 10.87
N ALA A 27 -5.27 -8.99 9.64
CA ALA A 27 -4.00 -8.44 9.18
C ALA A 27 -4.01 -6.90 9.15
N MET A 28 -5.12 -6.28 8.73
CA MET A 28 -5.30 -4.83 8.74
C MET A 28 -5.29 -4.28 10.17
N VAL A 29 -5.93 -4.96 11.12
CA VAL A 29 -5.87 -4.60 12.55
C VAL A 29 -4.44 -4.71 13.08
N ASN A 30 -3.70 -5.77 12.73
CA ASN A 30 -2.28 -5.91 13.07
C ASN A 30 -1.41 -4.81 12.45
N ALA A 31 -1.79 -4.27 11.30
CA ALA A 31 -1.14 -3.12 10.66
C ALA A 31 -1.52 -1.77 11.32
N GLY A 32 -2.34 -1.78 12.36
CA GLY A 32 -2.70 -0.60 13.16
C GLY A 32 -4.01 0.09 12.75
N PHE A 33 -4.84 -0.51 11.90
CA PHE A 33 -6.20 -0.02 11.67
C PHE A 33 -7.09 -0.40 12.87
N THR A 34 -7.79 0.58 13.44
CA THR A 34 -8.46 0.41 14.74
C THR A 34 -9.82 -0.27 14.66
N SER A 35 -10.61 0.01 13.61
CA SER A 35 -11.91 -0.65 13.40
C SER A 35 -12.29 -0.68 11.93
N SER A 36 -13.04 -1.71 11.55
CA SER A 36 -13.67 -1.83 10.24
C SER A 36 -15.19 -1.86 10.36
N THR A 37 -15.87 -1.36 9.34
CA THR A 37 -17.28 -1.65 9.11
C THR A 37 -17.36 -2.70 8.01
N GLY A 38 -17.71 -3.93 8.39
CA GLY A 38 -17.95 -5.02 7.46
C GLY A 38 -19.38 -4.98 6.94
N TYR A 39 -19.58 -5.16 5.62
CA TYR A 39 -20.90 -5.25 5.01
C TYR A 39 -20.82 -6.04 3.70
N SER A 40 -21.97 -6.45 3.15
CA SER A 40 -22.03 -7.22 1.91
C SER A 40 -23.07 -6.68 0.96
N VAL A 41 -22.72 -6.61 -0.32
CA VAL A 41 -23.63 -6.21 -1.42
C VAL A 41 -23.44 -7.18 -2.57
N SER A 42 -24.52 -7.79 -3.05
CA SER A 42 -24.53 -8.68 -4.21
C SER A 42 -23.46 -9.80 -4.14
N GLY A 43 -23.28 -10.42 -2.97
CA GLY A 43 -22.30 -11.48 -2.74
C GLY A 43 -20.84 -11.03 -2.59
N THR A 44 -20.55 -9.74 -2.71
CA THR A 44 -19.21 -9.19 -2.41
C THR A 44 -19.15 -8.74 -0.95
N ASN A 45 -18.11 -9.17 -0.23
CA ASN A 45 -17.84 -8.70 1.13
C ASN A 45 -16.95 -7.46 1.07
N TYR A 46 -17.27 -6.47 1.88
CA TYR A 46 -16.54 -5.22 1.98
C TYR A 46 -16.04 -5.00 3.40
N LEU A 47 -14.87 -4.38 3.50
CA LEU A 47 -14.31 -3.85 4.75
C LEU A 47 -14.01 -2.38 4.52
N SER A 48 -14.61 -1.48 5.28
CA SER A 48 -14.28 -0.05 5.24
C SER A 48 -13.59 0.40 6.52
N TYR A 49 -12.51 1.16 6.37
CA TYR A 49 -11.69 1.72 7.43
C TYR A 49 -11.64 3.23 7.29
N ASN A 50 -11.63 3.94 8.42
CA ASN A 50 -11.28 5.36 8.43
C ASN A 50 -9.77 5.52 8.61
N PHE A 51 -9.17 6.38 7.81
CA PHE A 51 -7.78 6.76 7.88
C PHE A 51 -7.68 8.29 8.01
N SER A 52 -6.95 8.76 9.01
CA SER A 52 -6.67 10.18 9.19
C SER A 52 -5.23 10.49 8.78
N SER A 53 -5.08 11.45 7.89
CA SER A 53 -3.78 11.96 7.45
C SER A 53 -3.22 13.08 8.34
N GLY A 54 -3.96 13.49 9.37
CA GLY A 54 -3.58 14.57 10.29
C GLY A 54 -4.77 15.35 10.84
N SER A 55 -4.65 16.67 10.96
CA SER A 55 -5.68 17.60 11.43
C SER A 55 -6.08 18.61 10.35
N GLY A 56 -7.36 18.73 10.03
CA GLY A 56 -7.90 19.64 9.01
C GLY A 56 -9.24 19.13 8.47
N VAL A 57 -9.98 19.94 7.71
CA VAL A 57 -11.35 19.59 7.26
C VAL A 57 -11.38 18.34 6.37
N ASN A 58 -10.37 18.13 5.52
CA ASN A 58 -10.26 16.97 4.64
C ASN A 58 -9.25 15.93 5.17
N ASN A 59 -9.03 15.86 6.48
CA ASN A 59 -8.06 14.93 7.06
C ASN A 59 -8.48 13.45 7.01
N ASN A 60 -9.78 13.17 6.95
CA ASN A 60 -10.31 11.82 6.99
C ASN A 60 -10.54 11.26 5.58
N THR A 61 -10.19 9.99 5.41
CA THR A 61 -10.38 9.23 4.18
C THR A 61 -10.97 7.88 4.53
N VAL A 62 -11.94 7.44 3.75
CA VAL A 62 -12.45 6.07 3.85
C VAL A 62 -11.67 5.18 2.90
N TYR A 63 -10.99 4.17 3.45
CA TYR A 63 -10.33 3.11 2.70
C TYR A 63 -11.21 1.87 2.69
N ARG A 64 -11.58 1.39 1.50
CA ARG A 64 -12.47 0.24 1.32
C ARG A 64 -11.70 -0.89 0.64
N ILE A 65 -11.84 -2.11 1.16
CA ILE A 65 -11.42 -3.35 0.53
C ILE A 65 -12.68 -4.11 0.11
N ALA A 66 -12.68 -4.68 -1.09
CA ALA A 66 -13.72 -5.59 -1.57
C ALA A 66 -13.15 -6.98 -1.80
N VAL A 67 -13.92 -8.01 -1.46
CA VAL A 67 -13.58 -9.43 -1.65
C VAL A 67 -14.77 -10.09 -2.33
N THR A 68 -14.60 -10.49 -3.59
CA THR A 68 -15.68 -11.11 -4.39
C THR A 68 -15.80 -12.61 -4.11
N THR A 69 -16.89 -13.24 -4.58
CA THR A 69 -17.07 -14.70 -4.50
C THR A 69 -16.04 -15.47 -5.32
N GLY A 70 -15.52 -14.85 -6.39
CA GLY A 70 -14.38 -15.35 -7.17
C GLY A 70 -13.02 -15.13 -6.49
N LEU A 71 -13.01 -14.70 -5.23
CA LEU A 71 -11.81 -14.46 -4.42
C LEU A 71 -10.88 -13.39 -5.01
N ALA A 72 -11.44 -12.48 -5.81
CA ALA A 72 -10.78 -11.27 -6.24
C ALA A 72 -10.80 -10.26 -5.09
N VAL A 73 -9.63 -9.71 -4.76
CA VAL A 73 -9.46 -8.65 -3.76
C VAL A 73 -9.10 -7.37 -4.48
N SER A 74 -9.81 -6.29 -4.16
CA SER A 74 -9.58 -4.94 -4.68
C SER A 74 -9.69 -3.91 -3.56
N HIS A 75 -9.25 -2.68 -3.81
CA HIS A 75 -9.35 -1.61 -2.83
C HIS A 75 -9.57 -0.23 -3.47
N GLN A 76 -10.05 0.72 -2.66
CA GLN A 76 -10.41 2.06 -3.13
C GLN A 76 -10.39 3.08 -1.98
N LEU A 77 -10.15 4.35 -2.31
CA LEU A 77 -10.33 5.48 -1.40
C LEU A 77 -11.59 6.27 -1.74
N PHE A 78 -12.21 6.85 -0.71
CA PHE A 78 -13.29 7.83 -0.80
C PHE A 78 -13.12 8.95 0.23
N SER A 79 -13.70 10.11 -0.01
CA SER A 79 -13.86 11.14 1.03
C SER A 79 -14.90 10.70 2.06
N THR A 80 -16.03 10.16 1.61
CA THR A 80 -17.08 9.57 2.44
C THR A 80 -17.65 8.32 1.78
N LEU A 81 -18.21 7.40 2.57
CA LEU A 81 -18.84 6.17 2.09
C LEU A 81 -20.11 5.90 2.90
N ASN A 82 -21.24 5.73 2.21
CA ASN A 82 -22.45 5.18 2.81
C ASN A 82 -22.44 3.66 2.61
N THR A 83 -22.28 2.90 3.69
CA THR A 83 -22.21 1.43 3.64
C THR A 83 -23.57 0.77 3.38
N GLY A 84 -24.68 1.46 3.68
CA GLY A 84 -26.03 0.96 3.42
C GLY A 84 -26.40 1.00 1.93
N THR A 85 -25.90 1.99 1.18
CA THR A 85 -26.11 2.10 -0.28
C THR A 85 -24.88 1.72 -1.11
N ASN A 86 -23.73 1.50 -0.46
CA ASN A 86 -22.41 1.27 -1.08
C ASN A 86 -21.99 2.40 -2.05
N VAL A 87 -22.41 3.64 -1.76
CA VAL A 87 -22.08 4.82 -2.56
C VAL A 87 -21.07 5.68 -1.80
N GLY A 88 -19.95 5.98 -2.44
CA GLY A 88 -18.93 6.88 -1.91
C GLY A 88 -18.74 8.11 -2.77
N THR A 89 -18.13 9.16 -2.19
CA THR A 89 -17.83 10.43 -2.87
C THR A 89 -16.34 10.58 -3.13
N ASN A 90 -16.00 11.29 -4.22
CA ASN A 90 -14.62 11.61 -4.62
C ASN A 90 -13.67 10.39 -4.70
N GLY A 91 -14.17 9.28 -5.23
CA GLY A 91 -13.45 8.01 -5.21
C GLY A 91 -12.21 7.98 -6.12
N SER A 92 -11.19 7.22 -5.74
CA SER A 92 -9.96 6.99 -6.54
C SER A 92 -10.12 6.05 -7.74
N GLY A 93 -11.34 5.56 -8.02
CA GLY A 93 -11.56 4.32 -8.77
C GLY A 93 -11.18 3.07 -7.98
N GLU A 94 -11.73 1.92 -8.36
CA GLU A 94 -11.38 0.62 -7.77
C GLU A 94 -10.05 0.12 -8.35
N GLN A 95 -9.14 -0.31 -7.48
CA GLN A 95 -7.75 -0.55 -7.83
C GLN A 95 -7.27 -1.98 -7.50
N PHE A 96 -6.23 -2.37 -8.24
CA PHE A 96 -5.35 -3.52 -7.98
C PHE A 96 -6.08 -4.86 -7.76
N SER A 97 -7.11 -5.15 -8.56
CA SER A 97 -7.89 -6.40 -8.45
C SER A 97 -7.02 -7.65 -8.69
N THR A 98 -6.87 -8.48 -7.67
CA THR A 98 -6.04 -9.69 -7.71
C THR A 98 -6.83 -10.90 -7.23
N ILE A 99 -6.84 -11.99 -8.02
CA ILE A 99 -7.54 -13.24 -7.69
C ILE A 99 -6.60 -14.17 -6.93
N PHE A 100 -7.04 -14.63 -5.76
CA PHE A 100 -6.35 -15.64 -4.97
C PHE A 100 -7.02 -17.01 -5.11
N VAL A 101 -6.25 -18.08 -4.95
CA VAL A 101 -6.70 -19.47 -5.11
C VAL A 101 -6.84 -20.13 -3.73
N SER A 102 -8.01 -20.69 -3.43
CA SER A 102 -8.31 -21.25 -2.12
C SER A 102 -7.45 -22.45 -1.74
N SER A 103 -6.97 -23.24 -2.70
CA SER A 103 -6.14 -24.43 -2.46
C SER A 103 -4.70 -24.12 -2.02
N GLN A 104 -4.32 -22.85 -1.93
CA GLN A 104 -2.98 -22.41 -1.53
C GLN A 104 -3.05 -21.48 -0.31
N PRO A 105 -2.06 -21.52 0.59
CA PRO A 105 -2.01 -20.60 1.71
C PRO A 105 -1.73 -19.16 1.24
N ILE A 106 -2.09 -18.18 2.08
CA ILE A 106 -1.74 -16.77 1.87
C ILE A 106 -0.95 -16.29 3.10
N THR A 107 0.21 -15.69 2.87
CA THR A 107 0.98 -15.03 3.91
C THR A 107 0.67 -13.53 3.91
N PHE A 108 0.43 -12.97 5.10
CA PHE A 108 0.15 -11.57 5.33
C PHE A 108 1.30 -10.94 6.11
N HIS A 109 1.89 -9.89 5.56
CA HIS A 109 2.90 -9.07 6.24
C HIS A 109 2.23 -7.74 6.62
N ALA A 110 1.72 -7.67 7.84
CA ALA A 110 1.13 -6.46 8.39
C ALA A 110 2.22 -5.51 8.86
N LEU A 111 2.15 -4.26 8.42
CA LEU A 111 3.18 -3.23 8.58
C LEU A 111 2.56 -1.95 9.13
N ASN A 112 3.11 -1.43 10.22
CA ASN A 112 2.67 -0.19 10.84
C ASN A 112 3.84 0.78 11.03
N ALA A 113 3.86 1.86 10.24
CA ALA A 113 4.80 2.97 10.35
C ALA A 113 4.04 4.29 10.49
N PHE A 114 3.00 4.31 11.33
CA PHE A 114 2.23 5.53 11.59
C PHE A 114 3.14 6.70 12.02
N PRO A 115 2.95 7.92 11.48
CA PRO A 115 1.81 8.37 10.66
C PRO A 115 1.95 8.18 9.14
N GLU A 116 3.06 7.64 8.65
CA GLU A 116 3.35 7.62 7.21
C GLU A 116 2.62 6.52 6.47
N TYR A 117 2.51 5.30 7.01
CA TYR A 117 1.67 4.28 6.38
C TYR A 117 1.21 3.19 7.34
N ARG A 118 0.14 2.53 6.91
CA ARG A 118 -0.33 1.26 7.47
C ARG A 118 -0.68 0.38 6.28
N ALA A 119 -0.02 -0.79 6.19
CA ALA A 119 -0.12 -1.63 5.01
C ALA A 119 -0.07 -3.12 5.33
N VAL A 120 -0.61 -3.93 4.43
CA VAL A 120 -0.57 -5.39 4.46
C VAL A 120 -0.13 -5.86 3.08
N LEU A 121 1.06 -6.45 3.00
CA LEU A 121 1.47 -7.20 1.83
C LEU A 121 0.91 -8.61 1.92
N MET A 122 0.06 -8.98 0.97
CA MET A 122 -0.47 -10.33 0.78
C MET A 122 0.38 -11.06 -0.26
N VAL A 123 0.81 -12.29 0.03
CA VAL A 123 1.62 -13.11 -0.87
C VAL A 123 1.06 -14.53 -0.96
N GLN A 124 0.86 -15.03 -2.18
CA GLN A 124 0.48 -16.40 -2.51
C GLN A 124 1.22 -16.84 -3.79
N GLY A 125 2.34 -17.55 -3.63
CA GLY A 125 3.19 -17.89 -4.77
C GLY A 125 3.66 -16.63 -5.52
N SER A 126 3.36 -16.53 -6.82
CA SER A 126 3.64 -15.34 -7.63
C SER A 126 2.58 -14.24 -7.52
N VAL A 127 1.42 -14.54 -6.94
CA VAL A 127 0.30 -13.62 -6.75
C VAL A 127 0.53 -12.80 -5.49
N SER A 128 0.33 -11.49 -5.58
CA SER A 128 0.55 -10.60 -4.44
C SER A 128 -0.17 -9.28 -4.60
N MET A 129 -0.51 -8.67 -3.47
CA MET A 129 -1.17 -7.38 -3.42
C MET A 129 -0.67 -6.58 -2.22
N LEU A 130 -0.54 -5.26 -2.38
CA LEU A 130 -0.27 -4.34 -1.28
C LEU A 130 -1.56 -3.59 -0.92
N LEU A 131 -2.17 -3.99 0.18
CA LEU A 131 -3.30 -3.28 0.78
C LEU A 131 -2.77 -2.25 1.77
N GLY A 132 -3.49 -1.15 1.97
CA GLY A 132 -3.13 -0.13 2.95
C GLY A 132 -3.17 1.28 2.40
N VAL A 133 -2.90 2.24 3.27
CA VAL A 133 -2.88 3.67 2.95
C VAL A 133 -1.51 4.25 3.27
N PHE A 134 -0.98 5.02 2.33
CA PHE A 134 0.25 5.78 2.44
C PHE A 134 -0.08 7.27 2.57
N ASN A 135 0.62 7.93 3.47
CA ASN A 135 0.49 9.34 3.83
C ASN A 135 1.91 9.93 3.88
N PRO A 136 2.53 10.22 2.72
CA PRO A 136 3.95 10.56 2.60
C PRO A 136 4.36 11.66 3.59
N THR A 137 5.47 11.50 4.30
CA THR A 137 5.83 12.42 5.39
C THR A 137 6.21 13.83 4.90
N ASN A 138 6.87 13.93 3.75
CA ASN A 138 7.39 15.19 3.23
C ASN A 138 6.42 15.75 2.20
N LYS A 139 5.69 16.79 2.55
CA LYS A 139 4.64 17.39 1.71
C LYS A 139 4.89 18.88 1.60
N THR A 140 4.59 19.46 0.44
CA THR A 140 4.66 20.91 0.31
C THR A 140 3.47 21.57 1.00
N ASP A 141 3.73 22.53 1.90
CA ASP A 141 2.72 23.22 2.74
C ASP A 141 1.71 24.09 1.97
N VAL A 142 1.88 24.26 0.65
CA VAL A 142 1.00 25.11 -0.17
C VAL A 142 -0.42 24.55 -0.32
N TRP A 143 -0.66 23.29 0.06
CA TRP A 143 -2.00 22.73 0.22
C TRP A 143 -2.12 22.13 1.63
N SER A 144 -2.74 22.87 2.53
CA SER A 144 -3.12 22.34 3.84
C SER A 144 -4.13 21.20 3.66
N LEU A 145 -4.37 20.43 4.73
CA LEU A 145 -5.46 19.43 4.79
C LEU A 145 -6.87 20.06 4.62
N GLU A 146 -6.96 21.34 4.30
CA GLU A 146 -8.17 22.02 3.85
C GLU A 146 -8.53 21.70 2.38
N SER A 147 -7.58 21.25 1.55
CA SER A 147 -7.84 21.01 0.11
C SER A 147 -7.53 19.59 -0.37
N TRP A 148 -6.67 18.85 0.33
CA TRP A 148 -6.29 17.50 -0.07
C TRP A 148 -5.89 16.65 1.14
N ASN A 149 -6.37 15.40 1.20
CA ASN A 149 -6.14 14.47 2.29
C ASN A 149 -4.75 13.81 2.28
N HIS A 150 -3.97 13.92 1.19
CA HIS A 150 -2.66 13.27 1.05
C HIS A 150 -2.64 11.74 1.29
N ALA A 151 -3.78 11.07 1.08
CA ALA A 151 -3.90 9.63 1.26
C ALA A 151 -3.77 8.91 -0.09
N PHE A 152 -2.87 7.92 -0.15
CA PHE A 152 -2.57 7.17 -1.36
C PHE A 152 -2.73 5.67 -1.15
N ILE A 153 -3.13 4.96 -2.20
CA ILE A 153 -3.13 3.51 -2.29
C ILE A 153 -2.34 3.06 -3.53
N ALA A 154 -1.79 1.86 -3.51
CA ALA A 154 -1.08 1.30 -4.65
C ALA A 154 -2.08 0.75 -5.69
N SER A 155 -2.11 1.26 -6.93
CA SER A 155 -2.81 0.58 -8.04
C SER A 155 -1.99 -0.55 -8.65
N SER A 156 -0.67 -0.48 -8.48
CA SER A 156 0.31 -1.54 -8.68
C SER A 156 1.53 -1.24 -7.81
N PHE A 157 2.55 -2.10 -7.86
CA PHE A 157 3.81 -1.82 -7.15
C PHE A 157 4.61 -0.64 -7.71
N THR A 158 4.20 -0.03 -8.83
CA THR A 158 4.88 1.13 -9.46
C THR A 158 3.94 2.28 -9.79
N ALA A 159 2.67 2.22 -9.38
CA ALA A 159 1.68 3.26 -9.65
C ALA A 159 0.74 3.41 -8.46
N TRP A 160 0.51 4.65 -8.03
CA TRP A 160 -0.30 4.97 -6.86
C TRP A 160 -1.49 5.82 -7.27
N VAL A 161 -2.55 5.81 -6.46
CA VAL A 161 -3.71 6.67 -6.66
C VAL A 161 -4.16 7.34 -5.38
N SER A 162 -4.83 8.48 -5.53
CA SER A 162 -5.49 9.25 -4.45
C SER A 162 -6.97 9.44 -4.76
N THR A 163 -7.74 9.93 -3.79
CA THR A 163 -9.10 10.44 -4.02
C THR A 163 -9.12 11.53 -5.10
N SER A 164 -10.25 11.70 -5.79
CA SER A 164 -10.42 12.75 -6.80
C SER A 164 -10.56 14.16 -6.19
N ASN A 165 -10.67 14.25 -4.87
CA ASN A 165 -10.63 15.51 -4.13
C ASN A 165 -9.18 15.95 -3.91
N ASN A 166 -8.58 16.53 -4.95
CA ASN A 166 -7.22 17.06 -4.92
C ASN A 166 -7.07 18.23 -5.92
N PRO A 167 -6.08 19.12 -5.71
CA PRO A 167 -5.89 20.34 -6.51
C PRO A 167 -5.42 20.08 -7.95
N PHE A 168 -5.08 18.83 -8.28
CA PHE A 168 -4.46 18.47 -9.55
C PHE A 168 -5.46 17.86 -10.55
N SER A 169 -6.72 17.68 -10.11
CA SER A 169 -7.79 17.04 -10.90
C SER A 169 -7.35 15.70 -11.54
N ASN A 170 -6.42 14.99 -10.89
CA ASN A 170 -5.91 13.70 -11.32
C ASN A 170 -6.04 12.70 -10.15
N THR A 171 -6.18 11.42 -10.45
CA THR A 171 -6.16 10.39 -9.40
C THR A 171 -4.93 9.52 -9.48
N ALA A 172 -4.14 9.58 -10.55
CA ALA A 172 -3.00 8.70 -10.81
C ALA A 172 -1.64 9.40 -10.62
N TYR A 173 -0.74 8.71 -9.93
CA TYR A 173 0.56 9.20 -9.53
C TYR A 173 1.64 8.16 -9.83
N THR A 174 2.81 8.65 -10.24
CA THR A 174 3.98 7.84 -10.56
C THR A 174 5.05 8.03 -9.47
N PRO A 175 5.19 7.09 -8.53
CA PRO A 175 6.30 7.10 -7.58
C PRO A 175 7.62 6.78 -8.30
N LYS A 176 8.63 7.63 -8.14
CA LYS A 176 10.00 7.40 -8.60
C LYS A 176 10.93 7.12 -7.41
N PRO A 177 11.88 6.19 -7.55
CA PRO A 177 12.31 5.53 -8.79
C PRO A 177 11.68 4.14 -9.01
N LEU A 178 10.42 3.92 -8.62
CA LEU A 178 9.80 2.61 -8.83
C LEU A 178 9.69 2.28 -10.33
N GLY A 179 10.08 1.06 -10.70
CA GLY A 179 10.13 0.64 -12.12
C GLY A 179 11.30 1.21 -12.92
N ASP A 180 12.25 1.91 -12.29
CA ASP A 180 13.41 2.49 -12.99
C ASP A 180 14.40 1.41 -13.43
N GLY A 181 14.63 1.29 -14.74
CA GLY A 181 15.55 0.33 -15.34
C GLY A 181 17.01 0.46 -14.89
N ASN A 182 17.42 1.62 -14.35
CA ASN A 182 18.76 1.79 -13.78
C ASN A 182 18.92 1.10 -12.43
N LEU A 183 17.82 0.72 -11.78
CA LEU A 183 17.77 -0.07 -10.55
C LEU A 183 17.44 -1.54 -10.86
N ALA A 184 18.03 -2.12 -11.90
CA ALA A 184 17.73 -3.47 -12.34
C ALA A 184 18.51 -4.58 -11.60
N SER A 185 19.74 -4.30 -11.17
CA SER A 185 20.62 -5.33 -10.61
C SER A 185 21.36 -4.86 -9.36
N PRO A 186 21.64 -5.76 -8.41
CA PRO A 186 22.54 -5.50 -7.29
C PRO A 186 23.88 -4.91 -7.74
N ALA A 187 24.52 -4.13 -6.87
CA ALA A 187 25.86 -3.63 -7.13
C ALA A 187 26.86 -4.80 -7.15
N THR A 188 27.57 -5.00 -8.26
CA THR A 188 28.46 -6.15 -8.48
C THR A 188 29.60 -6.22 -7.47
N ALA A 189 30.15 -5.07 -7.05
CA ALA A 189 31.25 -4.99 -6.09
C ALA A 189 30.90 -5.58 -4.72
N PHE A 190 29.63 -5.59 -4.34
CA PHE A 190 29.18 -6.05 -3.02
C PHE A 190 28.14 -7.17 -3.09
N ASN A 191 27.72 -7.56 -4.30
CA ASN A 191 26.63 -8.49 -4.55
C ASN A 191 25.37 -8.21 -3.70
N ALA A 192 25.01 -6.92 -3.57
CA ALA A 192 23.92 -6.48 -2.71
C ALA A 192 23.05 -5.42 -3.37
N SER A 193 21.77 -5.44 -3.00
CA SER A 193 20.80 -4.44 -3.44
C SER A 193 21.10 -3.12 -2.74
N THR A 194 21.46 -2.09 -3.52
CA THR A 194 21.56 -0.71 -3.04
C THR A 194 20.18 -0.08 -3.00
N VAL A 195 19.90 0.66 -1.93
CA VAL A 195 18.58 1.26 -1.70
C VAL A 195 18.62 2.73 -2.13
N ASP A 196 17.68 3.13 -2.99
CA ASP A 196 17.36 4.53 -3.27
C ASP A 196 16.22 4.96 -2.35
N ALA A 197 16.59 5.67 -1.29
CA ALA A 197 15.73 5.97 -0.15
C ALA A 197 14.79 7.15 -0.45
N GLY A 198 13.51 6.98 -0.12
CA GLY A 198 12.50 7.99 -0.37
C GLY A 198 11.94 7.94 -1.78
N LEU A 199 10.62 7.88 -1.88
CA LEU A 199 9.91 7.91 -3.14
C LEU A 199 9.39 9.31 -3.40
N ARG A 200 9.73 9.85 -4.57
CA ARG A 200 9.17 11.10 -5.09
C ARG A 200 7.89 10.79 -5.84
N ILE A 201 6.77 11.36 -5.45
CA ILE A 201 5.45 11.03 -5.99
C ILE A 201 5.06 12.11 -7.01
N TYR A 202 5.17 11.76 -8.29
CA TYR A 202 4.87 12.66 -9.39
C TYR A 202 3.40 12.59 -9.77
N THR A 203 2.81 13.76 -9.98
CA THR A 203 1.50 13.90 -10.62
C THR A 203 1.60 13.58 -12.10
N ASN A 204 0.59 12.89 -12.65
CA ASN A 204 0.53 12.64 -14.10
C ASN A 204 -0.09 13.81 -14.90
N SER A 205 -0.26 14.98 -14.28
CA SER A 205 -0.82 16.22 -14.86
C SER A 205 0.26 17.28 -15.18
N ASN A 206 1.54 16.88 -15.32
CA ASN A 206 2.69 17.78 -15.54
C ASN A 206 2.95 18.80 -14.43
N GLN A 207 2.39 18.61 -13.24
CA GLN A 207 2.58 19.54 -12.12
C GLN A 207 3.81 19.18 -11.27
N GLY A 208 4.54 18.11 -11.59
CA GLY A 208 5.77 17.73 -10.90
C GLY A 208 5.53 16.89 -9.65
N CYS A 209 6.51 16.91 -8.73
CA CYS A 209 6.53 16.16 -7.47
C CYS A 209 6.14 17.07 -6.31
N TRP A 210 5.06 16.73 -5.61
CA TRP A 210 4.50 17.53 -4.50
C TRP A 210 4.59 16.82 -3.15
N THR A 211 4.77 15.51 -3.16
CA THR A 211 4.93 14.70 -1.95
C THR A 211 6.07 13.71 -2.12
N GLN A 212 6.78 13.48 -1.02
CA GLN A 212 7.86 12.51 -0.93
C GLN A 212 7.71 11.71 0.36
N THR A 213 8.00 10.41 0.30
CA THR A 213 8.03 9.58 1.50
C THR A 213 9.30 9.83 2.33
N SER A 214 9.37 9.26 3.52
CA SER A 214 10.60 9.10 4.27
C SER A 214 11.57 8.16 3.55
N SER A 215 12.80 8.10 4.08
CA SER A 215 13.81 7.11 3.69
C SER A 215 13.42 5.66 3.99
N ASP A 216 12.41 5.42 4.83
CA ASP A 216 11.98 4.08 5.23
C ASP A 216 11.13 3.40 4.15
N ILE A 217 10.62 4.17 3.19
CA ILE A 217 9.98 3.68 1.96
C ILE A 217 10.93 3.98 0.81
N ALA A 218 11.35 2.94 0.11
CA ALA A 218 12.45 3.06 -0.84
C ALA A 218 12.29 2.16 -2.06
N ALA A 219 13.23 2.28 -2.98
CA ALA A 219 13.37 1.42 -4.14
C ALA A 219 14.71 0.68 -4.10
N ALA A 220 14.75 -0.54 -4.62
CA ALA A 220 15.97 -1.31 -4.74
C ALA A 220 15.92 -2.24 -5.96
N PRO A 221 17.07 -2.73 -6.46
CA PRO A 221 17.08 -3.80 -7.45
C PRO A 221 16.65 -5.11 -6.78
N THR A 222 15.47 -5.61 -7.16
CA THR A 222 14.84 -6.79 -6.53
C THR A 222 14.45 -7.90 -7.53
N ASN A 223 14.96 -7.85 -8.77
CA ASN A 223 14.67 -8.83 -9.82
C ASN A 223 14.91 -10.30 -9.46
N SER A 224 15.86 -10.58 -8.57
CA SER A 224 16.20 -11.93 -8.10
C SER A 224 15.59 -12.28 -6.73
N ARG A 225 14.73 -11.41 -6.20
CA ARG A 225 14.12 -11.57 -4.88
C ARG A 225 12.65 -11.95 -5.00
N SER A 226 12.12 -12.52 -3.93
CA SER A 226 10.69 -12.81 -3.80
C SER A 226 10.02 -11.76 -2.93
N ARG A 227 8.74 -11.47 -3.19
CA ARG A 227 7.94 -10.63 -2.29
C ARG A 227 7.81 -11.32 -0.94
N GLY A 228 7.90 -10.55 0.15
CA GLY A 228 7.90 -11.08 1.52
C GLY A 228 9.29 -11.41 2.07
N ASP A 229 10.31 -11.53 1.21
CA ASP A 229 11.71 -11.70 1.59
C ASP A 229 12.28 -10.42 2.23
N THR A 230 13.37 -10.55 2.96
CA THR A 230 14.10 -9.43 3.56
C THR A 230 15.55 -9.40 3.16
N PHE A 231 16.15 -8.22 3.17
CA PHE A 231 17.59 -8.08 2.98
C PHE A 231 18.17 -6.90 3.75
N THR A 232 19.49 -6.97 3.92
CA THR A 232 20.30 -5.92 4.52
C THR A 232 21.21 -5.33 3.45
N PRO A 233 21.10 -4.03 3.15
CA PRO A 233 22.07 -3.34 2.30
C PRO A 233 23.47 -3.40 2.88
N VAL A 234 24.49 -3.29 2.03
CA VAL A 234 25.88 -3.34 2.47
C VAL A 234 26.23 -2.12 3.32
N GLY A 235 26.91 -2.35 4.43
CA GLY A 235 27.38 -1.29 5.32
C GLY A 235 26.29 -0.69 6.22
N THR A 236 25.12 -1.32 6.30
CA THR A 236 24.03 -0.91 7.21
C THR A 236 23.54 -2.09 8.05
N ASN A 237 22.83 -1.79 9.14
CA ASN A 237 22.06 -2.78 9.90
C ASN A 237 20.56 -2.78 9.53
N ASP A 238 20.19 -1.95 8.56
CA ASP A 238 18.82 -1.77 8.16
C ASP A 238 18.31 -3.03 7.44
N ILE A 239 17.13 -3.52 7.85
CA ILE A 239 16.48 -4.65 7.18
C ILE A 239 15.29 -4.11 6.38
N TYR A 240 15.28 -4.39 5.08
CA TYR A 240 14.21 -4.03 4.17
C TYR A 240 13.41 -5.24 3.76
N LEU A 241 12.08 -5.13 3.81
CA LEU A 241 11.11 -6.06 3.26
C LEU A 241 10.92 -5.78 1.76
N VAL A 242 11.00 -6.83 0.94
CA VAL A 242 10.67 -6.77 -0.49
C VAL A 242 9.15 -6.79 -0.68
N VAL A 243 8.60 -5.71 -1.21
CA VAL A 243 7.17 -5.55 -1.48
C VAL A 243 6.89 -5.65 -2.98
N GLY A 244 7.68 -4.95 -3.79
CA GLY A 244 7.69 -5.04 -5.24
C GLY A 244 8.95 -5.75 -5.72
N VAL A 245 8.78 -6.68 -6.67
CA VAL A 245 9.89 -7.30 -7.41
C VAL A 245 10.03 -6.62 -8.76
N GLY A 246 11.26 -6.39 -9.21
CA GLY A 246 11.52 -5.74 -10.48
C GLY A 246 12.74 -4.83 -10.47
N ASN A 247 12.85 -4.04 -11.54
CA ASN A 247 13.71 -2.87 -11.60
C ASN A 247 13.13 -1.79 -10.69
N GLY A 248 13.91 -1.28 -9.73
CA GLY A 248 13.42 -0.32 -8.75
C GLY A 248 12.19 -0.85 -8.00
N GLY A 249 12.26 -2.08 -7.50
CA GLY A 249 11.15 -2.68 -6.75
C GLY A 249 10.94 -1.97 -5.41
N LEU A 250 9.67 -1.84 -5.01
CA LEU A 250 9.29 -1.23 -3.74
C LEU A 250 9.83 -2.05 -2.56
N VAL A 251 10.52 -1.39 -1.65
CA VAL A 251 11.02 -1.99 -0.41
C VAL A 251 10.68 -1.11 0.79
N LEU A 252 10.43 -1.74 1.93
CA LEU A 252 10.02 -1.06 3.16
C LEU A 252 10.95 -1.44 4.31
N LYS A 253 11.51 -0.46 5.01
CA LYS A 253 12.36 -0.70 6.18
C LYS A 253 11.54 -1.25 7.35
N VAL A 254 11.99 -2.35 7.92
CA VAL A 254 11.31 -3.09 9.01
C VAL A 254 12.21 -3.34 10.23
N SER A 255 13.49 -2.99 10.15
CA SER A 255 14.42 -3.01 11.29
C SER A 255 15.64 -2.11 11.02
N SER A 256 16.36 -1.72 12.09
CA SER A 256 17.60 -0.92 12.07
C SER A 256 18.47 -1.25 13.27
#